data_AF-A0A943JN42-F1
#
_entry.id   AF-A0A943JN42-F1
#
_cell.length_a   1.000
_cell.length_b   1.000
_cell.length_c   1.000
_cell.angle_alpha   90.00
_cell.angle_beta   90.00
_cell.angle_gamma   90.00
#
_symmetry.space_group_name_H-M   'P 1'
#
loop_
_entity.id
_entity.type
_entity.pdbx_description
1 polymer ?
#
loop_
_entity_poly.entity_id
_entity_poly.type
_entity_poly.pdbx_seq_one_letter_code
_entity_poly.pdbx_strand_id
1 'polypeptide(L)' 'MSDMSRNTKLEIAVEIMAAKIAKMSREGYTAEDDKMKKLIDERNKMYIGEEDVIDKIITEYGTEIKNNYYKI' A
#
# COMPACT_ATOMS: atom_id res chain seq x y z
N MET A 1 2.77 11.41 12.77
CA MET A 1 2.77 11.61 11.29
C MET A 1 2.36 13.04 10.90
N SER A 2 2.39 14.02 11.82
CA SER A 2 1.80 15.35 11.60
C SER A 2 2.65 16.34 10.79
N ASP A 3 3.94 16.05 10.54
CA ASP A 3 4.86 16.98 9.84
C ASP A 3 5.27 16.52 8.44
N MET A 4 4.62 15.49 7.89
CA MET A 4 4.97 15.00 6.56
C MET A 4 4.20 15.74 5.47
N SER A 5 4.92 16.26 4.46
CA SER A 5 4.27 16.88 3.30
C SER A 5 3.37 15.88 2.57
N ARG A 6 2.31 16.37 1.93
CA ARG A 6 1.39 15.54 1.14
C ARG A 6 2.12 14.73 0.06
N ASN A 7 3.10 15.34 -0.60
CA ASN A 7 3.90 14.68 -1.63
C ASN A 7 4.74 13.54 -1.04
N THR A 8 5.36 13.78 0.11
CA THR A 8 6.13 12.74 0.82
C THR A 8 5.24 11.59 1.28
N LYS A 9 4.02 11.88 1.78
CA LYS A 9 3.04 10.83 2.11
C LYS A 9 2.71 9.98 0.88
N LEU A 10 2.44 10.62 -0.25
CA LEU A 10 2.11 9.93 -1.49
C LEU A 10 3.26 9.05 -1.99
N GLU A 11 4.50 9.56 -1.98
CA GLU A 11 5.69 8.77 -2.35
C GLU A 11 5.84 7.52 -1.47
N ILE A 12 5.69 7.67 -0.15
CA ILE A 12 5.77 6.53 0.77
C ILE A 12 4.63 5.53 0.50
N ALA A 13 3.41 6.02 0.28
CA ALA A 13 2.26 5.17 0.01
C ALA A 13 2.43 4.37 -1.30
N VAL A 14 3.01 4.98 -2.35
CA VAL A 14 3.32 4.30 -3.62
C VAL A 14 4.25 3.11 -3.40
N GLU A 15 5.35 3.29 -2.67
CA GLU A 15 6.31 2.23 -2.39
C GLU A 15 5.70 1.08 -1.58
N ILE A 16 4.93 1.42 -0.54
CA ILE A 16 4.22 0.44 0.29
C ILE A 16 3.20 -0.35 -0.55
N MET A 17 2.40 0.33 -1.37
CA MET A 17 1.40 -0.30 -2.22
C MET A 17 2.05 -1.24 -3.25
N ALA A 18 3.13 -0.80 -3.89
CA ALA A 18 3.88 -1.62 -4.83
C ALA A 18 4.41 -2.89 -4.18
N ALA A 19 5.03 -2.77 -3.00
CA ALA A 19 5.54 -3.90 -2.24
C ALA A 19 4.43 -4.88 -1.81
N LYS A 20 3.26 -4.35 -1.40
CA LYS A 20 2.09 -5.17 -1.02
C LYS A 20 1.54 -5.96 -2.21
N ILE A 21 1.39 -5.33 -3.37
CA ILE A 21 0.94 -5.99 -4.61
C ILE A 21 1.96 -7.05 -5.06
N ALA A 22 3.26 -6.73 -5.05
CA ALA A 22 4.32 -7.66 -5.41
C ALA A 22 4.32 -8.91 -4.51
N LYS A 23 4.12 -8.71 -3.20
CA LYS A 23 3.98 -9.83 -2.23
C LYS A 23 2.79 -10.72 -2.59
N MET A 24 1.60 -10.13 -2.81
CA MET A 24 0.40 -10.90 -3.16
C MET A 24 0.57 -11.67 -4.47
N SER A 25 1.18 -11.04 -5.47
CA SER A 25 1.48 -11.72 -6.74
C SER A 25 2.42 -12.91 -6.53
N ARG A 26 3.45 -12.77 -5.69
CA ARG A 26 4.34 -13.89 -5.32
C ARG A 26 3.62 -15.01 -4.56
N GLU A 27 2.57 -14.68 -3.80
CA GLU A 27 1.71 -15.65 -3.09
C GLU A 27 0.67 -16.33 -4.02
N GLY A 28 0.66 -16.00 -5.32
CA GLY A 28 -0.21 -16.63 -6.32
C GLY A 28 -1.53 -15.90 -6.55
N TYR A 29 -1.77 -14.76 -5.90
CA TYR A 29 -2.95 -13.94 -6.17
C TYR A 29 -2.81 -13.23 -7.53
N THR A 30 -3.89 -13.25 -8.29
CA THR A 30 -4.02 -12.68 -9.64
C THR A 30 -4.93 -11.46 -9.63
N ALA A 31 -5.01 -10.73 -10.75
CA ALA A 31 -5.91 -9.59 -10.90
C ALA A 31 -7.41 -9.96 -10.79
N GLU A 32 -7.76 -11.25 -10.87
CA GLU A 32 -9.13 -11.72 -10.73
C GLU A 32 -9.53 -11.93 -9.26
N ASP A 33 -8.56 -12.10 -8.37
CA ASP A 33 -8.80 -12.29 -6.94
C ASP A 33 -9.31 -11.01 -6.28
N ASP A 34 -10.35 -11.12 -5.45
CA ASP A 34 -10.97 -9.98 -4.77
C ASP A 34 -9.98 -9.18 -3.93
N LYS A 35 -9.01 -9.86 -3.31
CA LYS A 35 -7.95 -9.20 -2.55
C LYS A 35 -7.06 -8.34 -3.43
N MET A 36 -6.70 -8.81 -4.64
CA MET A 36 -5.87 -8.05 -5.56
C MET A 36 -6.66 -6.90 -6.19
N LYS A 37 -7.93 -7.14 -6.57
CA LYS A 37 -8.83 -6.09 -7.06
C LYS A 37 -8.97 -4.95 -6.06
N LYS A 38 -9.10 -5.26 -4.77
CA LYS A 38 -9.16 -4.27 -3.70
C LYS A 38 -7.87 -3.43 -3.63
N LEU A 39 -6.70 -4.05 -3.72
CA LEU A 39 -5.43 -3.31 -3.72
C LEU A 39 -5.28 -2.42 -4.96
N ILE A 40 -5.75 -2.88 -6.13
CA ILE A 40 -5.74 -2.09 -7.36
C ILE A 40 -6.69 -0.87 -7.24
N ASP A 41 -7.86 -1.05 -6.64
CA ASP A 41 -8.81 0.04 -6.37
C ASP A 41 -8.21 1.07 -5.41
N GLU A 42 -7.65 0.63 -4.28
CA GLU A 42 -6.99 1.49 -3.30
C GLU A 42 -5.79 2.22 -3.90
N ARG A 43 -5.01 1.58 -4.78
CA ARG A 43 -3.94 2.23 -5.54
C ARG A 43 -4.48 3.37 -6.43
N ASN A 44 -5.61 3.16 -7.10
CA ASN A 44 -6.20 4.19 -7.95
C ASN A 44 -6.70 5.38 -7.11
N LYS A 45 -7.36 5.11 -5.98
CA LYS A 45 -7.81 6.11 -5.00
C LYS A 45 -6.66 6.93 -4.41
N MET A 46 -5.56 6.25 -4.09
CA MET A 46 -4.31 6.89 -3.68
C MET A 46 -3.80 7.87 -4.75
N TYR A 47 -3.77 7.48 -6.04
CA TYR A 47 -3.29 8.36 -7.13
C TYR A 47 -4.17 9.58 -7.39
N ILE A 48 -5.47 9.52 -7.08
CA ILE A 48 -6.37 10.69 -7.18
C ILE A 48 -6.35 11.54 -5.89
N GLY A 49 -5.58 11.15 -4.88
CA GLY A 49 -5.34 11.94 -3.68
C GLY A 49 -6.36 11.75 -2.56
N GLU A 50 -7.03 10.59 -2.48
CA GLU A 50 -7.88 10.22 -1.34
C GLU A 50 -7.00 10.02 -0.08
N GLU A 51 -6.99 11.01 0.81
CA GLU A 51 -6.08 11.08 1.97
C GLU A 51 -6.29 9.95 2.98
N ASP A 52 -7.54 9.52 3.18
CA ASP A 52 -7.88 8.40 4.07
C ASP A 52 -7.29 7.08 3.57
N VAL A 53 -7.31 6.86 2.26
CA VAL A 53 -6.67 5.71 1.62
C VAL A 53 -5.15 5.80 1.72
N ILE A 54 -4.56 6.99 1.49
CA ILE A 54 -3.12 7.21 1.64
C ILE A 54 -2.67 6.91 3.08
N ASP A 55 -3.35 7.47 4.08
CA ASP A 55 -3.02 7.27 5.50
C ASP A 55 -3.20 5.79 5.91
N LYS A 56 -4.24 5.12 5.40
CA LYS A 56 -4.43 3.68 5.59
C LYS A 56 -3.26 2.86 5.05
N ILE A 57 -2.82 3.15 3.82
CA ILE A 57 -1.69 2.42 3.20
C ILE A 57 -0.44 2.57 4.06
N ILE A 58 -0.11 3.80 4.47
CA ILE A 58 1.09 4.07 5.28
C ILE A 58 1.01 3.38 6.64
N THR A 59 -0.15 3.43 7.30
CA THR A 59 -0.30 2.93 8.68
C THR A 59 -0.48 1.41 8.74
N GLU A 60 -1.40 0.85 7.95
CA GLU A 60 -1.72 -0.58 7.98
C GLU A 60 -0.68 -1.37 7.18
N TYR A 61 -0.56 -1.08 5.87
CA TYR A 61 0.29 -1.88 4.98
C TYR A 61 1.78 -1.63 5.24
N GLY A 62 2.16 -0.40 5.62
CA GLY A 62 3.52 -0.10 6.07
C GLY A 62 3.93 -0.93 7.29
N THR A 63 3.04 -1.07 8.28
CA THR A 63 3.31 -1.89 9.48
C THR A 63 3.44 -3.37 9.13
N GLU A 64 2.57 -3.88 8.25
CA GLU A 64 2.65 -5.27 7.79
C GLU A 64 3.96 -5.58 7.05
N ILE A 65 4.40 -4.69 6.16
CA ILE A 65 5.64 -4.87 5.40
C ILE A 65 6.84 -4.82 6.36
N LYS A 66 6.88 -3.83 7.26
CA LYS A 66 7.93 -3.71 8.27
C LYS A 66 8.07 -5.00 9.09
N ASN A 67 6.95 -5.57 9.56
CA ASN A 67 6.95 -6.80 10.33
C ASN A 67 7.44 -8.04 9.55
N ASN A 68 7.33 -8.03 8.22
CA ASN A 68 7.86 -9.12 7.39
C ASN A 68 9.37 -9.02 7.21
N TYR A 69 9.94 -7.81 7.15
CA TYR A 69 11.39 -7.61 7.03
C TYR A 69 12.17 -8.10 8.25
N TYR A 70 11.60 -7.99 9.45
CA TYR A 70 12.24 -8.45 10.70
C TYR A 70 12.01 -9.93 11.01
N LYS A 71 11.33 -10.67 10.14
CA LYS A 71 11.07 -12.12 10.29
C LYS A 71 11.91 -12.98 9.35
N ILE A 72 12.91 -12.39 8.70
CA ILE A 72 13.97 -13.06 7.94
C ILE A 72 15.19 -13.20 8.86
#